data_AF-A0A395N2V3-F1
#
_entry.id   AF-A0A395N2V3-F1
#
_cell.length_a   1.000
_cell.length_b   1.000
_cell.length_c   1.000
_cell.angle_alpha   90.00
_cell.angle_beta   90.00
_cell.angle_gamma   90.00
#
_symmetry.space_group_name_H-M   'P 1'
#
loop_
_entity.id
_entity.type
_entity.pdbx_description
1 polymer ?
#
loop_
_entity_poly.entity_id
_entity_poly.type
_entity_poly.pdbx_seq_one_letter_code
_entity_poly.pdbx_strand_id
1 'polypeptide(L)'
;MLSTKEQYKYPINAWGRPGGLVERPGYYADKPEIWVYCDKFSYDPKETNQVSVKVHTTEATFELEVIRDGFKPETVFTQQDIPGKKQETPTESYKNGCHWQESISLDISSYSPGFYLVIARTVVPESSHPIEAEGFFIVRSSERNVSDSKSNADFVLIHTTSTIMAYNDWGGANHYRGVEDDGCNETPSPFSSRDRPLCRGMLRLPLGAPREGNGQWVPAPGEPPRYPALEWSYIHGYSRHYADAGYATYERPFLVWAEEQGYKVHHLTQHDLHHEPDGLDGYKLAVIVGHDEYWTWEMRDDMDAFIDHGGRLARFAGNYAWQVRFEQDGELQICYKDATQDPLFGKNNQRVSTLWDWGPIQRPGAETMGVTATMGGYTCYGSATSRWSGGFQVFRPKHWALEGSHLDYGDLFGCDAKIASFEVDGCDYNVRKGLPYPTGDDGAPTNMEIIATCPGTSGEEDHWEGKHLLNAPVREM
;
A
#
# COMPACT_ATOMS: atom_id res chain seq x y z
N MET A 1 24.92 7.60 -34.04
CA MET A 1 25.98 7.35 -33.04
C MET A 1 26.23 8.63 -32.28
N LEU A 2 25.46 8.87 -31.22
CA LEU A 2 25.74 9.91 -30.24
C LEU A 2 26.75 9.34 -29.23
N SER A 3 27.71 10.15 -28.80
CA SER A 3 28.85 9.71 -28.00
C SER A 3 28.42 9.23 -26.61
N THR A 4 28.89 8.05 -26.25
CA THR A 4 28.60 7.26 -25.02
C THR A 4 29.01 7.90 -23.68
N LYS A 5 29.44 9.17 -23.65
CA LYS A 5 29.95 9.83 -22.42
C LYS A 5 28.98 10.78 -21.73
N GLU A 6 27.89 11.19 -22.38
CA GLU A 6 26.90 12.09 -21.77
C GLU A 6 25.58 11.39 -21.40
N GLN A 7 25.42 10.10 -21.73
CA GLN A 7 24.11 9.45 -21.72
C GLN A 7 23.62 9.01 -20.33
N TYR A 8 24.50 8.91 -19.33
CA TYR A 8 24.11 8.54 -17.96
C TYR A 8 24.89 9.36 -16.94
N LYS A 9 24.46 10.61 -16.70
CA LYS A 9 24.92 11.39 -15.53
C LYS A 9 24.40 10.78 -14.21
N TYR A 10 23.43 9.86 -14.31
CA TYR A 10 22.72 9.24 -13.20
C TYR A 10 22.33 7.79 -13.55
N PRO A 11 22.10 6.92 -12.55
CA PRO A 11 21.58 5.58 -12.78
C PRO A 11 20.17 5.64 -13.37
N ILE A 12 19.85 4.66 -14.20
CA ILE A 12 18.49 4.45 -14.73
C ILE A 12 17.65 3.79 -13.62
N ASN A 13 16.39 4.20 -13.48
CA ASN A 13 15.49 3.63 -12.48
C ASN A 13 15.19 2.16 -12.79
N ALA A 14 15.29 1.29 -11.79
CA ALA A 14 15.19 -0.16 -11.98
C ALA A 14 13.84 -0.62 -12.52
N TRP A 15 12.77 0.11 -12.22
CA TRP A 15 11.42 -0.09 -12.74
C TRP A 15 11.16 0.57 -14.11
N GLY A 16 12.00 1.51 -14.57
CA GLY A 16 11.80 2.34 -15.76
C GLY A 16 12.20 1.68 -17.08
N ARG A 17 12.13 0.35 -17.19
CA ARG A 17 12.53 -0.35 -18.41
C ARG A 17 11.47 -0.20 -19.52
N PRO A 18 11.86 0.26 -20.73
CA PRO A 18 10.97 0.29 -21.89
C PRO A 18 10.31 -1.05 -22.15
N GLY A 19 9.01 -1.02 -22.45
CA GLY A 19 8.23 -2.23 -22.78
C GLY A 19 7.79 -3.05 -21.56
N GLY A 20 7.80 -2.46 -20.36
CA GLY A 20 7.16 -3.05 -19.18
C GLY A 20 5.65 -3.24 -19.37
N LEU A 21 5.07 -4.16 -18.57
CA LEU A 21 3.64 -4.43 -18.58
C LEU A 21 2.84 -3.14 -18.33
N VAL A 22 1.80 -2.93 -19.14
CA VAL A 22 0.79 -1.91 -18.92
C VAL A 22 -0.57 -2.61 -18.94
N GLU A 23 -1.16 -2.78 -17.76
CA GLU A 23 -2.46 -3.41 -17.63
C GLU A 23 -3.55 -2.42 -18.04
N ARG A 24 -4.20 -2.65 -19.17
CA ARG A 24 -5.40 -1.92 -19.61
C ARG A 24 -6.13 -2.69 -20.71
N PRO A 25 -7.44 -2.44 -20.91
CA PRO A 25 -8.19 -3.06 -22.00
C PRO A 25 -7.61 -2.72 -23.37
N GLY A 26 -7.56 -3.70 -24.26
CA GLY A 26 -7.07 -3.57 -25.62
C GLY A 26 -5.55 -3.40 -25.74
N TYR A 27 -4.78 -3.60 -24.67
CA TYR A 27 -3.31 -3.57 -24.75
C TYR A 27 -2.77 -4.72 -25.62
N TYR A 28 -3.34 -5.92 -25.48
CA TYR A 28 -3.06 -7.06 -26.35
C TYR A 28 -4.20 -7.24 -27.35
N ALA A 29 -4.01 -6.71 -28.57
CA ALA A 29 -5.00 -6.81 -29.63
C ALA A 29 -5.40 -8.28 -29.89
N ASP A 30 -6.69 -8.50 -30.11
CA ASP A 30 -7.29 -9.81 -30.43
C ASP A 30 -7.05 -10.91 -29.39
N LYS A 31 -6.68 -10.54 -28.16
CA LYS A 31 -6.63 -11.44 -27.00
C LYS A 31 -7.87 -11.26 -26.14
N PRO A 32 -8.46 -12.36 -25.66
CA PRO A 32 -9.51 -12.29 -24.66
C PRO A 32 -9.03 -11.62 -23.39
N GLU A 33 -9.88 -10.77 -22.83
CA GLU A 33 -9.57 -10.01 -21.62
C GLU A 33 -10.80 -9.87 -20.73
N ILE A 34 -10.55 -9.76 -19.43
CA ILE A 34 -11.55 -9.47 -18.42
C ILE A 34 -10.92 -8.58 -17.35
N TRP A 35 -11.69 -7.63 -16.84
CA TRP A 35 -11.30 -6.69 -15.80
C TRP A 35 -12.51 -6.39 -14.92
N VAL A 36 -12.31 -6.22 -13.61
CA VAL A 36 -13.39 -6.01 -12.66
C VAL A 36 -13.00 -5.01 -11.58
N TYR A 37 -13.95 -4.21 -11.13
CA TYR A 37 -13.85 -3.41 -9.91
C TYR A 37 -15.23 -3.10 -9.34
N CYS A 38 -15.27 -2.71 -8.06
CA CYS A 38 -16.48 -2.28 -7.36
C CYS A 38 -16.57 -0.75 -7.34
N ASP A 39 -17.78 -0.20 -7.21
CA ASP A 39 -17.97 1.26 -7.16
C ASP A 39 -17.39 1.91 -5.89
N LYS A 40 -17.24 1.14 -4.80
CA LYS A 40 -16.61 1.58 -3.56
C LYS A 40 -15.68 0.52 -2.98
N PHE A 41 -14.76 0.95 -2.13
CA PHE A 41 -13.89 0.05 -1.37
C PHE A 41 -14.58 -0.54 -0.13
N SER A 42 -15.53 0.17 0.47
CA SER A 42 -16.21 -0.24 1.69
C SER A 42 -17.70 0.08 1.63
N TYR A 43 -18.50 -0.71 2.35
CA TYR A 43 -19.95 -0.58 2.46
C TYR A 43 -20.36 -0.75 3.92
N ASP A 44 -21.17 0.18 4.46
CA ASP A 44 -21.89 -0.03 5.71
C ASP A 44 -23.28 -0.62 5.42
N PRO A 45 -23.59 -1.82 5.93
CA PRO A 45 -24.93 -2.42 5.80
C PRO A 45 -26.07 -1.55 6.35
N LYS A 46 -25.78 -0.52 7.17
CA LYS A 46 -26.78 0.48 7.60
C LYS A 46 -27.15 1.48 6.51
N GLU A 47 -26.26 1.72 5.54
CA GLU A 47 -26.42 2.72 4.48
C GLU A 47 -26.87 2.08 3.17
N THR A 48 -26.28 0.95 2.81
CA THR A 48 -26.59 0.21 1.58
C THR A 48 -26.33 -1.27 1.76
N ASN A 49 -27.17 -2.08 1.12
CA ASN A 49 -26.99 -3.53 1.01
C ASN A 49 -26.61 -3.95 -0.41
N GLN A 50 -26.20 -3.02 -1.27
CA GLN A 50 -25.91 -3.29 -2.67
C GLN A 50 -24.48 -2.86 -3.01
N VAL A 51 -23.75 -3.75 -3.66
CA VAL A 51 -22.41 -3.51 -4.22
C VAL A 51 -22.52 -3.54 -5.74
N SER A 52 -22.16 -2.43 -6.39
CA SER A 52 -22.15 -2.35 -7.86
C SER A 52 -20.84 -2.92 -8.38
N VAL A 53 -20.91 -4.02 -9.13
CA VAL A 53 -19.74 -4.65 -9.75
C VAL A 53 -19.70 -4.29 -11.23
N LYS A 54 -18.59 -3.70 -11.65
CA LYS A 54 -18.34 -3.23 -13.01
C LYS A 54 -17.34 -4.15 -13.68
N VAL A 55 -17.72 -4.76 -14.81
CA VAL A 55 -16.88 -5.70 -15.55
C VAL A 55 -16.73 -5.24 -17.00
N HIS A 56 -15.49 -5.25 -17.48
CA HIS A 56 -15.18 -5.21 -18.90
C HIS A 56 -14.76 -6.60 -19.34
N THR A 57 -15.30 -7.11 -20.44
CA THR A 57 -14.76 -8.30 -21.10
C THR A 57 -15.01 -8.29 -22.60
N THR A 58 -14.11 -8.92 -23.37
CA THR A 58 -14.30 -9.21 -24.79
C THR A 58 -15.17 -10.43 -25.04
N GLU A 59 -15.35 -11.28 -24.03
CA GLU A 59 -16.08 -12.54 -24.17
C GLU A 59 -17.58 -12.34 -23.98
N ALA A 60 -18.37 -13.25 -24.58
CA ALA A 60 -19.83 -13.17 -24.55
C ALA A 60 -20.40 -13.37 -23.14
N THR A 61 -19.70 -14.12 -22.30
CA THR A 61 -20.09 -14.40 -20.91
C THR A 61 -18.87 -14.46 -20.00
N PHE A 62 -19.10 -14.27 -18.71
CA PHE A 62 -18.12 -14.47 -17.66
C PHE A 62 -18.77 -15.10 -16.42
N GLU A 63 -17.92 -15.62 -15.54
CA GLU A 63 -18.28 -16.07 -14.19
C GLU A 63 -17.79 -15.05 -13.17
N LEU A 64 -18.60 -14.81 -12.13
CA LEU A 64 -18.20 -14.04 -10.96
C LEU A 64 -18.23 -14.94 -9.73
N GLU A 65 -17.14 -14.94 -8.97
CA GLU A 65 -17.03 -15.54 -7.64
C GLU A 65 -16.72 -14.45 -6.60
N VAL A 66 -17.38 -14.51 -5.45
CA VAL A 66 -17.06 -13.64 -4.30
C VAL A 66 -16.66 -14.51 -3.12
N ILE A 67 -15.49 -14.22 -2.57
CA ILE A 67 -14.88 -14.95 -1.47
C ILE A 67 -14.76 -14.01 -0.28
N ARG A 68 -15.36 -14.36 0.87
CA ARG A 68 -14.99 -13.76 2.15
C ARG A 68 -13.59 -14.26 2.48
N ASP A 69 -12.59 -13.41 2.33
CA ASP A 69 -11.20 -13.80 2.57
C ASP A 69 -10.81 -13.59 4.04
N GLY A 70 -9.79 -14.33 4.47
CA GLY A 70 -9.36 -14.41 5.86
C GLY A 70 -8.64 -15.73 6.14
N PHE A 71 -8.57 -16.16 7.40
CA PHE A 71 -7.95 -17.43 7.78
C PHE A 71 -8.64 -18.64 7.15
N LYS A 72 -9.97 -18.59 7.03
CA LYS A 72 -10.79 -19.61 6.34
C LYS A 72 -11.58 -18.95 5.23
N PRO A 73 -11.00 -18.80 4.03
CA PRO A 73 -11.70 -18.22 2.90
C PRO A 73 -12.96 -19.03 2.57
N GLU A 74 -14.06 -18.34 2.34
CA GLU A 74 -15.36 -18.95 2.01
C GLU A 74 -15.96 -18.27 0.79
N THR A 75 -16.27 -19.07 -0.25
CA THR A 75 -17.05 -18.59 -1.38
C THR A 75 -18.49 -18.34 -0.94
N VAL A 76 -18.91 -17.08 -0.94
CA VAL A 76 -20.24 -16.62 -0.50
C VAL A 76 -21.20 -16.36 -1.67
N PHE A 77 -20.66 -16.23 -2.88
CA PHE A 77 -21.43 -16.05 -4.10
C PHE A 77 -20.71 -16.62 -5.31
N THR A 78 -21.47 -17.25 -6.21
CA THR A 78 -20.99 -17.64 -7.53
C THR A 78 -22.13 -17.48 -8.52
N GLN A 79 -21.85 -16.87 -9.67
CA GLN A 79 -22.78 -16.82 -10.78
C GLN A 79 -22.04 -16.99 -12.10
N GLN A 80 -22.51 -17.95 -12.89
CA GLN A 80 -22.00 -18.24 -14.24
C GLN A 80 -22.86 -17.56 -15.30
N ASP A 81 -22.38 -17.59 -16.54
CA ASP A 81 -23.09 -17.10 -17.74
C ASP A 81 -23.58 -15.65 -17.63
N ILE A 82 -22.85 -14.80 -16.88
CA ILE A 82 -23.17 -13.37 -16.78
C ILE A 82 -22.87 -12.73 -18.14
N PRO A 83 -23.80 -11.96 -18.74
CA PRO A 83 -23.58 -11.33 -20.03
C PRO A 83 -22.34 -10.42 -20.01
N GLY A 84 -21.35 -10.75 -20.86
CA GLY A 84 -20.16 -9.95 -21.03
C GLY A 84 -20.42 -8.69 -21.86
N LYS A 85 -19.70 -7.61 -21.53
CA LYS A 85 -19.79 -6.34 -22.25
C LYS A 85 -18.41 -5.73 -22.43
N LYS A 86 -18.08 -5.41 -23.69
CA LYS A 86 -16.95 -4.55 -23.99
C LYS A 86 -17.33 -3.10 -23.66
N GLN A 87 -16.70 -2.54 -22.63
CA GLN A 87 -16.97 -1.17 -22.16
C GLN A 87 -15.86 -0.23 -22.62
N GLU A 88 -16.21 0.98 -23.05
CA GLU A 88 -15.22 1.99 -23.42
C GLU A 88 -14.33 2.32 -22.22
N THR A 89 -13.02 2.45 -22.43
CA THR A 89 -12.06 2.76 -21.38
C THR A 89 -11.22 3.94 -21.82
N PRO A 90 -11.35 5.12 -21.16
CA PRO A 90 -10.55 6.28 -21.52
C PRO A 90 -9.05 6.01 -21.40
N THR A 91 -8.26 6.59 -22.31
CA THR A 91 -6.78 6.51 -22.27
C THR A 91 -6.22 7.02 -20.94
N GLU A 92 -6.88 8.00 -20.32
CA GLU A 92 -6.50 8.58 -19.05
C GLU A 92 -7.39 8.11 -17.89
N SER A 93 -7.90 6.88 -17.96
CA SER A 93 -8.71 6.25 -16.91
C SER A 93 -8.00 6.20 -15.55
N TYR A 94 -6.66 6.20 -15.54
CA TYR A 94 -5.88 6.30 -14.30
C TYR A 94 -6.19 7.56 -13.47
N LYS A 95 -6.60 8.67 -14.10
CA LYS A 95 -6.96 9.93 -13.42
C LYS A 95 -8.44 10.30 -13.55
N ASN A 96 -9.09 9.90 -14.64
CA ASN A 96 -10.49 10.26 -14.90
C ASN A 96 -11.48 9.16 -14.50
N GLY A 97 -11.01 7.92 -14.29
CA GLY A 97 -11.88 6.76 -14.11
C GLY A 97 -12.26 6.08 -15.44
N CYS A 98 -12.75 4.86 -15.32
CA CYS A 98 -13.26 4.03 -16.41
C CYS A 98 -14.71 4.35 -16.76
N HIS A 99 -15.51 4.78 -15.76
CA HIS A 99 -16.94 5.05 -15.87
C HIS A 99 -17.74 3.88 -16.46
N TRP A 100 -17.29 2.66 -16.20
CA TRP A 100 -17.99 1.46 -16.64
C TRP A 100 -19.36 1.38 -15.99
N GLN A 101 -20.31 0.88 -16.76
CA GLN A 101 -21.66 0.62 -16.28
C GLN A 101 -21.65 -0.65 -15.44
N GLU A 102 -22.55 -0.69 -14.46
CA GLU A 102 -22.81 -1.87 -13.65
C GLU A 102 -23.08 -3.09 -14.55
N SER A 103 -22.40 -4.19 -14.22
CA SER A 103 -22.61 -5.48 -14.87
C SER A 103 -23.49 -6.39 -14.01
N ILE A 104 -23.37 -6.28 -12.68
CA ILE A 104 -24.19 -6.99 -11.70
C ILE A 104 -24.18 -6.22 -10.36
N SER A 105 -25.31 -6.25 -9.65
CA SER A 105 -25.42 -5.76 -8.27
C SER A 105 -25.46 -6.94 -7.31
N LEU A 106 -24.61 -6.93 -6.29
CA LEU A 106 -24.58 -7.97 -5.25
C LEU A 106 -25.36 -7.50 -4.02
N ASP A 107 -26.26 -8.34 -3.51
CA ASP A 107 -26.92 -8.13 -2.23
C ASP A 107 -26.04 -8.64 -1.07
N ILE A 108 -25.56 -7.71 -0.25
CA ILE A 108 -24.68 -7.98 0.89
C ILE A 108 -25.44 -8.01 2.23
N SER A 109 -26.77 -8.06 2.22
CA SER A 109 -27.59 -8.06 3.46
C SER A 109 -27.26 -9.20 4.42
N SER A 110 -26.79 -10.33 3.91
CA SER A 110 -26.39 -11.51 4.70
C SER A 110 -24.89 -11.58 4.97
N TYR A 111 -24.10 -10.64 4.45
CA TYR A 111 -22.65 -10.70 4.51
C TYR A 111 -22.18 -10.27 5.89
N SER A 112 -21.23 -11.02 6.45
CA SER A 112 -20.60 -10.65 7.71
C SER A 112 -19.51 -9.60 7.48
N PRO A 113 -19.07 -8.87 8.51
CA PRO A 113 -17.95 -7.94 8.36
C PRO A 113 -16.69 -8.68 7.90
N GLY A 114 -15.96 -8.10 6.94
CA GLY A 114 -14.83 -8.78 6.31
C GLY A 114 -14.32 -8.12 5.04
N PHE A 115 -13.17 -8.62 4.57
CA PHE A 115 -12.65 -8.36 3.24
C PHE A 115 -13.22 -9.37 2.24
N TYR A 116 -13.73 -8.91 1.10
CA TYR A 116 -14.34 -9.74 0.07
C TYR A 116 -13.55 -9.60 -1.23
N LEU A 117 -12.95 -10.71 -1.66
CA LEU A 117 -12.28 -10.81 -2.95
C LEU A 117 -13.32 -11.14 -4.02
N VAL A 118 -13.34 -10.36 -5.10
CA VAL A 118 -14.21 -10.54 -6.27
C VAL A 118 -13.35 -11.07 -7.40
N ILE A 119 -13.64 -12.25 -7.91
CA ILE A 119 -12.92 -12.87 -9.02
C ILE A 119 -13.84 -12.97 -10.22
N ALA A 120 -13.52 -12.23 -11.29
CA ALA A 120 -14.18 -12.33 -12.57
C ALA A 120 -13.36 -13.24 -13.48
N ARG A 121 -13.98 -14.25 -14.08
CA ARG A 121 -13.30 -15.25 -14.92
C ARG A 121 -13.98 -15.42 -16.25
N THR A 122 -13.20 -15.61 -17.30
CA THR A 122 -13.71 -16.05 -18.59
C THR A 122 -12.91 -17.24 -19.12
N VAL A 123 -13.60 -18.19 -19.73
CA VAL A 123 -13.00 -19.39 -20.32
C VAL A 123 -12.86 -19.16 -21.82
N VAL A 124 -11.61 -19.19 -22.26
CA VAL A 124 -11.25 -19.09 -23.67
C VAL A 124 -11.19 -20.49 -24.28
N PRO A 125 -11.87 -20.76 -25.41
CA PRO A 125 -11.82 -22.09 -26.07
C PRO A 125 -10.39 -22.57 -26.41
N GLU A 126 -9.46 -21.64 -26.57
CA GLU A 126 -8.07 -21.87 -27.00
C GLU A 126 -7.09 -22.02 -25.83
N SER A 127 -7.54 -21.82 -24.58
CA SER A 127 -6.71 -21.89 -23.38
C SER A 127 -7.19 -23.00 -22.44
N SER A 128 -6.24 -23.72 -21.84
CA SER A 128 -6.51 -24.68 -20.77
C SER A 128 -6.75 -24.02 -19.41
N HIS A 129 -6.50 -22.71 -19.29
CA HIS A 129 -6.65 -21.94 -18.06
C HIS A 129 -7.59 -20.73 -18.30
N PRO A 130 -8.50 -20.43 -17.37
CA PRO A 130 -9.33 -19.24 -17.45
C PRO A 130 -8.47 -17.99 -17.35
N ILE A 131 -8.95 -16.90 -17.96
CA ILE A 131 -8.40 -15.56 -17.72
C ILE A 131 -9.17 -14.99 -16.54
N GLU A 132 -8.46 -14.54 -15.52
CA GLU A 132 -9.03 -14.02 -14.28
C GLU A 132 -8.59 -12.59 -14.04
N ALA A 133 -9.51 -11.79 -13.51
CA ALA A 133 -9.22 -10.48 -12.93
C ALA A 133 -9.88 -10.38 -11.55
N GLU A 134 -9.31 -9.52 -10.72
CA GLU A 134 -9.64 -9.41 -9.31
C GLU A 134 -10.09 -7.99 -8.98
N GLY A 135 -11.14 -7.89 -8.18
CA GLY A 135 -11.57 -6.69 -7.50
C GLY A 135 -11.80 -7.01 -6.03
N PHE A 136 -12.17 -6.01 -5.24
CA PHE A 136 -12.50 -6.25 -3.84
C PHE A 136 -13.54 -5.25 -3.35
N PHE A 137 -14.15 -5.60 -2.22
CA PHE A 137 -14.83 -4.65 -1.35
C PHE A 137 -14.74 -5.12 0.10
N ILE A 138 -15.03 -4.21 1.02
CA ILE A 138 -15.07 -4.47 2.45
C ILE A 138 -16.50 -4.26 2.95
N VAL A 139 -17.00 -5.21 3.74
CA VAL A 139 -18.24 -5.04 4.50
C VAL A 139 -17.87 -4.59 5.90
N ARG A 140 -18.33 -3.40 6.29
CA ARG A 140 -18.11 -2.84 7.62
C ARG A 140 -19.04 -3.47 8.65
N SER A 141 -18.64 -3.43 9.91
CA SER A 141 -19.50 -3.92 10.99
C SER A 141 -20.64 -2.95 11.28
N SER A 142 -21.87 -3.45 11.30
CA SER A 142 -23.04 -2.69 11.75
C SER A 142 -23.03 -2.41 13.26
N GLU A 143 -22.08 -2.98 14.01
CA GLU A 143 -21.90 -2.72 15.45
C GLU A 143 -21.04 -1.46 15.73
N ARG A 144 -20.57 -0.76 14.69
CA ARG A 144 -19.80 0.50 14.80
C ARG A 144 -20.68 1.70 15.17
N ASN A 145 -20.05 2.73 15.75
CA ASN A 145 -20.62 4.05 16.02
C ASN A 145 -21.95 4.00 16.79
N VAL A 146 -22.07 3.08 17.74
CA VAL A 146 -23.25 2.97 18.61
C VAL A 146 -22.92 3.67 19.94
N SER A 147 -23.56 4.82 20.17
CA SER A 147 -23.22 5.83 21.21
C SER A 147 -23.09 5.31 22.64
N ASP A 148 -23.54 4.09 22.94
CA ASP A 148 -23.56 3.52 24.29
C ASP A 148 -22.94 2.11 24.40
N SER A 149 -22.37 1.56 23.31
CA SER A 149 -21.75 0.23 23.35
C SER A 149 -20.38 0.21 22.71
N LYS A 150 -19.37 -0.25 23.47
CA LYS A 150 -18.07 -0.58 22.92
C LYS A 150 -18.23 -1.66 21.86
N SER A 151 -17.53 -1.50 20.74
CA SER A 151 -17.39 -2.57 19.75
C SER A 151 -16.89 -3.84 20.45
N ASN A 152 -17.41 -4.99 20.02
CA ASN A 152 -16.96 -6.29 20.51
C ASN A 152 -15.74 -6.82 19.76
N ALA A 153 -15.23 -6.08 18.77
CA ALA A 153 -13.98 -6.39 18.10
C ALA A 153 -12.80 -6.21 19.06
N ASP A 154 -11.80 -7.08 18.94
CA ASP A 154 -10.53 -6.91 19.64
C ASP A 154 -9.78 -5.70 19.07
N PHE A 155 -9.87 -5.49 17.75
CA PHE A 155 -9.38 -4.30 17.06
C PHE A 155 -10.08 -4.07 15.71
N VAL A 156 -9.90 -2.86 15.19
CA VAL A 156 -10.25 -2.51 13.81
C VAL A 156 -8.98 -2.44 12.95
N LEU A 157 -8.96 -3.19 11.86
CA LEU A 157 -7.92 -3.11 10.83
C LEU A 157 -8.29 -2.00 9.83
N ILE A 158 -7.40 -1.03 9.68
CA ILE A 158 -7.53 0.06 8.70
C ILE A 158 -6.78 -0.34 7.44
N HIS A 159 -7.54 -0.54 6.36
CA HIS A 159 -6.99 -0.95 5.07
C HIS A 159 -6.38 0.23 4.31
N THR A 160 -5.17 0.06 3.77
CA THR A 160 -4.31 1.12 3.20
C THR A 160 -4.70 1.52 1.77
N THR A 161 -6.00 1.70 1.55
CA THR A 161 -6.61 2.00 0.24
C THR A 161 -6.05 3.22 -0.49
N SER A 162 -5.58 4.26 0.22
CA SER A 162 -4.93 5.42 -0.40
C SER A 162 -3.56 5.07 -0.98
N THR A 163 -2.83 4.16 -0.30
CA THR A 163 -1.56 3.64 -0.78
C THR A 163 -1.76 2.69 -1.95
N ILE A 164 -2.77 1.83 -1.90
CA ILE A 164 -3.17 0.99 -3.05
C ILE A 164 -3.45 1.86 -4.29
N MET A 165 -4.18 2.96 -4.13
CA MET A 165 -4.42 3.91 -5.23
C MET A 165 -3.15 4.55 -5.78
N ALA A 166 -2.20 4.90 -4.91
CA ALA A 166 -0.95 5.54 -5.32
C ALA A 166 -0.04 4.63 -6.15
N TYR A 167 -0.06 3.33 -5.84
CA TYR A 167 0.74 2.30 -6.51
C TYR A 167 0.01 1.61 -7.66
N ASN A 168 -1.30 1.81 -7.82
CA ASN A 168 -2.08 1.16 -8.87
C ASN A 168 -1.74 1.72 -10.26
N ASP A 169 -0.89 0.99 -11.00
CA ASP A 169 -0.47 1.31 -12.36
C ASP A 169 -1.39 0.75 -13.45
N TRP A 170 -2.54 0.16 -13.08
CA TRP A 170 -3.58 -0.19 -14.04
C TRP A 170 -4.10 1.06 -14.76
N GLY A 171 -4.24 1.00 -16.08
CA GLY A 171 -4.54 2.18 -16.92
C GLY A 171 -3.29 2.96 -17.33
N GLY A 172 -2.10 2.58 -16.83
CA GLY A 172 -0.80 2.99 -17.35
C GLY A 172 -0.07 4.10 -16.59
N ALA A 173 -0.66 4.67 -15.54
CA ALA A 173 0.00 5.67 -14.71
C ALA A 173 -0.50 5.62 -13.25
N ASN A 174 0.33 6.13 -12.35
CA ASN A 174 0.10 6.21 -10.90
C ASN A 174 1.00 7.33 -10.30
N HIS A 175 1.16 7.41 -8.97
CA HIS A 175 2.01 8.43 -8.34
C HIS A 175 3.53 8.20 -8.50
N TYR A 176 3.92 7.13 -9.19
CA TYR A 176 5.30 6.74 -9.49
C TYR A 176 5.56 6.58 -11.00
N ARG A 177 4.51 6.56 -11.83
CA ARG A 177 4.53 6.24 -13.27
C ARG A 177 3.73 7.22 -14.11
N GLY A 178 4.26 7.55 -15.28
CA GLY A 178 3.55 8.24 -16.35
C GLY A 178 3.21 7.33 -17.55
N VAL A 179 2.29 7.78 -18.40
CA VAL A 179 1.95 7.13 -19.68
C VAL A 179 3.04 7.37 -20.73
N GLU A 180 3.73 8.51 -20.67
CA GLU A 180 4.87 8.81 -21.53
C GLU A 180 6.13 8.12 -20.94
N ASP A 181 6.66 7.15 -21.69
CA ASP A 181 7.86 6.37 -21.35
C ASP A 181 8.97 6.73 -22.37
N ASP A 182 9.89 7.61 -21.98
CA ASP A 182 11.09 7.90 -22.76
C ASP A 182 12.27 6.94 -22.44
N GLY A 183 12.02 5.93 -21.61
CA GLY A 183 12.97 4.89 -21.20
C GLY A 183 13.99 5.30 -20.16
N CYS A 184 13.93 6.53 -19.62
CA CYS A 184 14.86 7.02 -18.61
C CYS A 184 14.18 7.82 -17.49
N ASN A 185 13.11 8.58 -17.78
CA ASN A 185 12.36 9.38 -16.83
C ASN A 185 10.85 9.26 -17.11
N GLU A 186 10.15 8.50 -16.28
CA GLU A 186 8.69 8.52 -16.27
C GLU A 186 8.22 9.76 -15.48
N THR A 187 7.26 10.52 -16.03
CA THR A 187 6.63 11.62 -15.28
C THR A 187 5.44 11.07 -14.49
N PRO A 188 5.52 10.92 -13.16
CA PRO A 188 4.42 10.38 -12.37
C PRO A 188 3.16 11.24 -12.50
N SER A 189 1.99 10.62 -12.41
CA SER A 189 0.75 11.37 -12.35
C SER A 189 0.50 11.84 -10.92
N PRO A 190 0.18 13.12 -10.69
CA PRO A 190 -0.27 13.56 -9.38
C PRO A 190 -1.71 13.14 -9.10
N PHE A 191 -2.38 12.47 -10.04
CA PHE A 191 -3.79 12.10 -9.97
C PHE A 191 -3.94 10.58 -10.01
N SER A 192 -4.79 10.05 -9.13
CA SER A 192 -5.14 8.63 -9.12
C SER A 192 -6.63 8.45 -8.87
N SER A 193 -7.35 7.86 -9.82
CA SER A 193 -8.78 7.58 -9.70
C SER A 193 -9.01 6.22 -9.05
N ARG A 194 -10.06 6.14 -8.23
CA ARG A 194 -10.60 4.91 -7.66
C ARG A 194 -11.51 4.16 -8.64
N ASP A 195 -12.12 4.85 -9.59
CA ASP A 195 -13.09 4.28 -10.55
C ASP A 195 -12.38 3.47 -11.65
N ARG A 196 -11.54 2.50 -11.26
CA ARG A 196 -10.78 1.62 -12.15
C ARG A 196 -10.40 0.31 -11.45
N PRO A 197 -10.10 -0.77 -12.20
CA PRO A 197 -9.47 -1.97 -11.66
C PRO A 197 -8.15 -1.70 -10.95
N LEU A 198 -7.79 -2.63 -10.06
CA LEU A 198 -6.45 -2.71 -9.49
C LEU A 198 -5.57 -3.58 -10.38
N CYS A 199 -4.28 -3.24 -10.42
CA CYS A 199 -3.30 -4.03 -11.13
C CYS A 199 -3.04 -5.39 -10.44
N ARG A 200 -2.57 -6.34 -11.24
CA ARG A 200 -2.40 -7.73 -10.81
C ARG A 200 -1.36 -7.84 -9.71
N GLY A 201 -1.73 -8.55 -8.65
CA GLY A 201 -0.86 -8.83 -7.50
C GLY A 201 -1.17 -8.01 -6.25
N MET A 202 -1.97 -6.94 -6.35
CA MET A 202 -2.38 -6.18 -5.17
C MET A 202 -3.36 -6.95 -4.27
N LEU A 203 -4.20 -7.80 -4.86
CA LEU A 203 -5.29 -8.48 -4.16
C LEU A 203 -5.02 -9.97 -3.93
N ARG A 204 -4.33 -10.64 -4.87
CA ARG A 204 -3.95 -12.04 -4.74
C ARG A 204 -2.57 -12.31 -5.33
N LEU A 205 -1.78 -13.13 -4.62
CA LEU A 205 -0.47 -13.58 -5.06
C LEU A 205 -0.33 -15.10 -4.98
N PRO A 206 0.40 -15.73 -5.90
CA PRO A 206 0.76 -17.13 -5.77
C PRO A 206 1.71 -17.32 -4.59
N LEU A 207 1.67 -18.51 -3.99
CA LEU A 207 2.61 -18.89 -2.94
C LEU A 207 4.05 -18.77 -3.46
N GLY A 208 4.92 -18.09 -2.71
CA GLY A 208 6.32 -17.92 -3.05
C GLY A 208 6.61 -16.72 -3.96
N ALA A 209 5.62 -15.88 -4.27
CA ALA A 209 5.90 -14.55 -4.82
C ALA A 209 6.88 -13.79 -3.89
N PRO A 210 7.97 -13.22 -4.40
CA PRO A 210 8.92 -12.47 -3.58
C PRO A 210 8.25 -11.23 -2.94
N ARG A 211 8.74 -10.85 -1.76
CA ARG A 211 8.45 -9.56 -1.14
C ARG A 211 9.56 -8.58 -1.47
N GLU A 212 9.29 -7.29 -1.26
CA GLU A 212 10.34 -6.29 -1.35
C GLU A 212 11.44 -6.51 -0.32
N GLY A 213 12.66 -6.10 -0.69
CA GLY A 213 13.90 -6.40 0.02
C GLY A 213 14.84 -7.33 -0.76
N ASN A 214 16.04 -7.49 -0.23
CA ASN A 214 17.09 -8.32 -0.83
C ASN A 214 16.79 -9.83 -0.71
N GLY A 215 15.71 -10.22 -0.02
CA GLY A 215 15.39 -11.62 0.24
C GLY A 215 16.56 -12.35 0.90
N GLN A 216 16.85 -13.59 0.51
CA GLN A 216 18.02 -14.32 1.01
C GLN A 216 19.35 -13.88 0.38
N TRP A 217 19.32 -13.00 -0.62
CA TRP A 217 20.53 -12.51 -1.25
C TRP A 217 21.20 -11.43 -0.37
N VAL A 218 22.52 -11.49 -0.28
CA VAL A 218 23.35 -10.50 0.40
C VAL A 218 24.52 -10.17 -0.53
N PRO A 219 24.59 -8.94 -1.09
CA PRO A 219 25.66 -8.59 -2.02
C PRO A 219 27.04 -8.59 -1.35
N ALA A 220 28.04 -9.11 -2.05
CA ALA A 220 29.42 -8.86 -1.66
C ALA A 220 29.79 -7.36 -1.83
N PRO A 221 30.85 -6.86 -1.16
CA PRO A 221 31.37 -5.51 -1.41
C PRO A 221 31.61 -5.24 -2.90
N GLY A 222 30.95 -4.20 -3.44
CA GLY A 222 31.08 -3.77 -4.83
C GLY A 222 30.16 -4.49 -5.84
N GLU A 223 29.43 -5.53 -5.44
CA GLU A 223 28.46 -6.18 -6.32
C GLU A 223 27.24 -5.28 -6.58
N PRO A 224 26.74 -5.22 -7.83
CA PRO A 224 25.56 -4.42 -8.16
C PRO A 224 24.29 -4.96 -7.47
N PRO A 225 23.31 -4.08 -7.16
CA PRO A 225 22.08 -4.46 -6.50
C PRO A 225 21.20 -5.34 -7.40
N ARG A 226 20.27 -6.07 -6.77
CA ARG A 226 19.20 -6.84 -7.42
C ARG A 226 17.86 -6.59 -6.74
N TYR A 227 16.80 -6.77 -7.50
CA TYR A 227 15.42 -6.57 -7.05
C TYR A 227 14.59 -7.81 -7.40
N PRO A 228 14.63 -8.87 -6.58
CA PRO A 228 13.95 -10.12 -6.89
C PRO A 228 12.45 -9.96 -7.15
N ALA A 229 11.80 -9.03 -6.44
CA ALA A 229 10.39 -8.74 -6.65
C ALA A 229 10.11 -8.22 -8.06
N LEU A 230 10.84 -7.18 -8.50
CA LEU A 230 10.74 -6.64 -9.86
C LEU A 230 11.10 -7.66 -10.93
N GLU A 231 12.21 -8.39 -10.76
CA GLU A 231 12.61 -9.44 -11.69
C GLU A 231 11.51 -10.50 -11.85
N TRP A 232 10.86 -10.88 -10.75
CA TRP A 232 9.76 -11.83 -10.76
C TRP A 232 8.51 -11.27 -11.45
N SER A 233 8.12 -10.03 -11.17
CA SER A 233 6.91 -9.42 -11.78
C SER A 233 7.03 -9.30 -13.30
N TYR A 234 8.22 -8.91 -13.81
CA TYR A 234 8.48 -8.85 -15.24
C TYR A 234 8.32 -10.21 -15.93
N ILE A 235 8.75 -11.29 -15.29
CA ILE A 235 8.68 -12.64 -15.86
C ILE A 235 7.25 -13.20 -15.82
N HIS A 236 6.51 -12.91 -14.75
CA HIS A 236 5.20 -13.53 -14.49
C HIS A 236 4.01 -12.67 -14.92
N GLY A 237 4.25 -11.46 -15.43
CA GLY A 237 3.21 -10.55 -15.87
C GLY A 237 2.34 -10.06 -14.71
N TYR A 238 2.99 -9.58 -13.66
CA TYR A 238 2.37 -8.88 -12.54
C TYR A 238 2.74 -7.40 -12.61
N SER A 239 1.95 -6.55 -11.95
CA SER A 239 2.37 -5.16 -11.71
C SER A 239 3.76 -5.16 -11.09
N ARG A 240 4.58 -4.20 -11.49
CA ARG A 240 5.88 -3.98 -10.83
C ARG A 240 5.72 -3.51 -9.39
N HIS A 241 4.55 -2.99 -9.02
CA HIS A 241 4.21 -2.49 -7.70
C HIS A 241 3.48 -3.50 -6.81
N TYR A 242 3.36 -4.77 -7.23
CA TYR A 242 2.63 -5.80 -6.47
C TYR A 242 3.17 -6.02 -5.05
N ALA A 243 4.48 -5.81 -4.86
CA ALA A 243 5.15 -6.01 -3.60
C ALA A 243 5.32 -4.69 -2.81
N ASP A 244 5.11 -3.53 -3.44
CA ASP A 244 5.18 -2.23 -2.81
C ASP A 244 3.95 -1.96 -1.94
N ALA A 245 2.75 -2.36 -2.41
CA ALA A 245 1.48 -2.10 -1.74
C ALA A 245 0.47 -3.23 -1.98
N GLY A 246 -0.58 -3.26 -1.16
CA GLY A 246 -1.74 -4.11 -1.39
C GLY A 246 -1.98 -5.19 -0.33
N TYR A 247 -3.24 -5.59 -0.28
CA TYR A 247 -3.78 -6.56 0.65
C TYR A 247 -3.05 -7.90 0.60
N ALA A 248 -2.73 -8.41 -0.59
CA ALA A 248 -2.06 -9.70 -0.75
C ALA A 248 -0.71 -9.77 -0.04
N THR A 249 0.08 -8.69 -0.14
CA THR A 249 1.44 -8.63 0.37
C THR A 249 1.47 -8.35 1.88
N TYR A 250 0.59 -7.46 2.36
CA TYR A 250 0.72 -6.89 3.70
C TYR A 250 -0.41 -7.29 4.66
N GLU A 251 -1.62 -6.86 4.38
CA GLU A 251 -2.74 -6.96 5.32
C GLU A 251 -3.23 -8.40 5.47
N ARG A 252 -3.26 -9.16 4.37
CA ARG A 252 -3.76 -10.54 4.35
C ARG A 252 -2.96 -11.48 5.25
N PRO A 253 -1.62 -11.56 5.20
CA PRO A 253 -0.86 -12.41 6.13
C PRO A 253 -1.16 -12.11 7.61
N PHE A 254 -1.28 -10.83 7.97
CA PHE A 254 -1.62 -10.43 9.33
C PHE A 254 -3.04 -10.81 9.71
N LEU A 255 -4.02 -10.57 8.82
CA LEU A 255 -5.42 -10.92 9.04
C LEU A 255 -5.59 -12.43 9.24
N VAL A 256 -4.96 -13.24 8.38
CA VAL A 256 -4.94 -14.71 8.49
C VAL A 256 -4.39 -15.14 9.85
N TRP A 257 -3.24 -14.59 10.26
CA TRP A 257 -2.67 -14.88 11.57
C TRP A 257 -3.61 -14.46 12.70
N ALA A 258 -4.17 -13.25 12.64
CA ALA A 258 -5.00 -12.71 13.70
C ALA A 258 -6.29 -13.53 13.90
N GLU A 259 -6.98 -13.86 12.82
CA GLU A 259 -8.16 -14.73 12.88
C GLU A 259 -7.81 -16.16 13.32
N GLU A 260 -6.65 -16.70 12.92
CA GLU A 260 -6.16 -18.00 13.41
C GLU A 260 -5.92 -18.00 14.92
N GLN A 261 -5.42 -16.89 15.47
CA GLN A 261 -5.26 -16.70 16.91
C GLN A 261 -6.60 -16.43 17.64
N GLY A 262 -7.71 -16.31 16.91
CA GLY A 262 -9.04 -16.11 17.46
C GLY A 262 -9.41 -14.65 17.75
N TYR A 263 -8.65 -13.69 17.22
CA TYR A 263 -9.02 -12.27 17.33
C TYR A 263 -10.26 -11.98 16.49
N LYS A 264 -11.20 -11.22 17.06
CA LYS A 264 -12.33 -10.64 16.32
C LYS A 264 -11.89 -9.33 15.67
N VAL A 265 -11.77 -9.34 14.35
CA VAL A 265 -11.32 -8.19 13.56
C VAL A 265 -12.50 -7.50 12.89
N HIS A 266 -12.62 -6.19 13.06
CA HIS A 266 -13.45 -5.34 12.19
C HIS A 266 -12.57 -4.66 11.15
N HIS A 267 -13.19 -4.16 10.08
CA HIS A 267 -12.49 -3.56 8.94
C HIS A 267 -13.01 -2.17 8.64
N LEU A 268 -12.07 -1.25 8.42
CA LEU A 268 -12.30 0.06 7.84
C LEU A 268 -11.26 0.29 6.75
N THR A 269 -11.48 1.24 5.88
CA THR A 269 -10.53 1.74 4.88
C THR A 269 -10.09 3.14 5.27
N GLN A 270 -8.95 3.59 4.75
CA GLN A 270 -8.58 5.01 4.86
C GLN A 270 -9.67 5.96 4.32
N HIS A 271 -10.47 5.54 3.33
CA HIS A 271 -11.60 6.33 2.83
C HIS A 271 -12.71 6.47 3.88
N ASP A 272 -12.92 5.45 4.72
CA ASP A 272 -13.87 5.55 5.84
C ASP A 272 -13.39 6.59 6.86
N LEU A 273 -12.10 6.56 7.22
CA LEU A 273 -11.49 7.57 8.12
C LEU A 273 -11.57 8.99 7.54
N HIS A 274 -11.46 9.13 6.21
CA HIS A 274 -11.58 10.43 5.56
C HIS A 274 -13.01 11.01 5.66
N HIS A 275 -14.02 10.16 5.44
CA HIS A 275 -15.41 10.62 5.33
C HIS A 275 -16.15 10.67 6.68
N GLU A 276 -15.69 9.91 7.67
CA GLU A 276 -16.39 9.72 8.95
C GLU A 276 -15.48 10.08 10.13
N PRO A 277 -15.51 11.34 10.61
CA PRO A 277 -14.67 11.86 11.71
C PRO A 277 -14.95 11.23 13.10
N ASP A 278 -15.85 10.25 13.17
CA ASP A 278 -16.17 9.43 14.32
C ASP A 278 -16.10 7.93 13.96
N GLY A 279 -15.47 7.58 12.84
CA GLY A 279 -15.45 6.23 12.30
C GLY A 279 -14.77 5.20 13.21
N LEU A 280 -13.90 5.68 14.10
CA LEU A 280 -13.18 4.90 15.11
C LEU A 280 -13.89 4.84 16.48
N ASP A 281 -15.03 5.53 16.64
CA ASP A 281 -15.74 5.54 17.92
C ASP A 281 -16.21 4.14 18.35
N GLY A 282 -16.01 3.86 19.64
CA GLY A 282 -16.34 2.58 20.25
C GLY A 282 -15.26 1.49 20.08
N TYR A 283 -14.25 1.68 19.23
CA TYR A 283 -13.07 0.81 19.19
C TYR A 283 -12.08 1.17 20.30
N LYS A 284 -11.25 0.19 20.68
CA LYS A 284 -10.15 0.41 21.66
C LYS A 284 -8.78 0.44 21.02
N LEU A 285 -8.66 -0.17 19.85
CA LEU A 285 -7.41 -0.41 19.15
C LEU A 285 -7.67 -0.34 17.64
N ALA A 286 -6.97 0.57 16.98
CA ALA A 286 -6.80 0.60 15.53
C ALA A 286 -5.48 -0.10 15.18
N VAL A 287 -5.49 -0.86 14.09
CA VAL A 287 -4.33 -1.60 13.58
C VAL A 287 -4.09 -1.23 12.12
N ILE A 288 -2.84 -0.97 11.77
CA ILE A 288 -2.37 -0.72 10.41
C ILE A 288 -1.21 -1.69 10.13
N VAL A 289 -1.15 -2.26 8.93
CA VAL A 289 -0.17 -3.29 8.58
C VAL A 289 0.48 -3.01 7.22
N GLY A 290 1.80 -3.11 7.18
CA GLY A 290 2.61 -3.09 5.97
C GLY A 290 3.01 -1.71 5.50
N HIS A 291 2.18 -1.10 4.65
CA HIS A 291 2.53 0.12 3.95
C HIS A 291 1.33 1.07 3.86
N ASP A 292 1.36 2.13 4.66
CA ASP A 292 0.34 3.19 4.77
C ASP A 292 0.96 4.56 4.43
N GLU A 293 1.54 4.67 3.25
CA GLU A 293 2.35 5.82 2.83
C GLU A 293 1.54 7.11 2.63
N TYR A 294 0.28 6.99 2.17
CA TYR A 294 -0.54 8.11 1.73
C TYR A 294 -1.70 8.36 2.69
N TRP A 295 -1.77 9.58 3.22
CA TRP A 295 -2.80 10.00 4.19
C TRP A 295 -3.33 11.38 3.87
N THR A 296 -4.65 11.58 4.01
CA THR A 296 -5.19 12.95 3.99
C THR A 296 -5.04 13.61 5.36
N TRP A 297 -5.18 14.93 5.38
CA TRP A 297 -5.28 15.69 6.62
C TRP A 297 -6.41 15.18 7.51
N GLU A 298 -7.58 14.93 6.92
CA GLU A 298 -8.78 14.47 7.61
C GLU A 298 -8.62 13.08 8.25
N MET A 299 -7.94 12.15 7.58
CA MET A 299 -7.64 10.84 8.17
C MET A 299 -6.73 10.95 9.41
N ARG A 300 -5.79 11.90 9.40
CA ARG A 300 -4.95 12.17 10.58
C ARG A 300 -5.74 12.85 11.68
N ASP A 301 -6.66 13.75 11.36
CA ASP A 301 -7.55 14.37 12.35
C ASP A 301 -8.37 13.32 13.11
N ASP A 302 -8.94 12.34 12.40
CA ASP A 302 -9.69 11.23 13.01
C ASP A 302 -8.79 10.33 13.88
N MET A 303 -7.59 9.99 13.41
CA MET A 303 -6.64 9.19 14.18
C MET A 303 -6.13 9.90 15.44
N ASP A 304 -5.76 11.17 15.33
CA ASP A 304 -5.28 11.98 16.46
C ASP A 304 -6.42 12.12 17.49
N ALA A 305 -7.64 12.42 17.06
CA ALA A 305 -8.81 12.50 17.94
C ALA A 305 -9.09 11.16 18.63
N PHE A 306 -8.99 10.04 17.91
CA PHE A 306 -9.17 8.71 18.49
C PHE A 306 -8.15 8.43 19.60
N ILE A 307 -6.87 8.76 19.38
CA ILE A 307 -5.80 8.60 20.37
C ILE A 307 -6.02 9.53 21.57
N ASP A 308 -6.34 10.80 21.33
CA ASP A 308 -6.60 11.80 22.37
C ASP A 308 -7.78 11.42 23.27
N HIS A 309 -8.78 10.70 22.73
CA HIS A 309 -9.91 10.15 23.49
C HIS A 309 -9.63 8.78 24.14
N GLY A 310 -8.37 8.32 24.14
CA GLY A 310 -7.92 7.11 24.81
C GLY A 310 -7.96 5.84 23.97
N GLY A 311 -8.20 5.98 22.67
CA GLY A 311 -7.92 4.95 21.67
C GLY A 311 -6.43 4.61 21.61
N ARG A 312 -6.10 3.51 20.93
CA ARG A 312 -4.73 3.02 20.80
C ARG A 312 -4.45 2.67 19.36
N LEU A 313 -3.24 2.92 18.91
CA LEU A 313 -2.78 2.51 17.59
C LEU A 313 -1.68 1.45 17.72
N ALA A 314 -1.80 0.37 16.96
CA ALA A 314 -0.69 -0.54 16.67
C ALA A 314 -0.38 -0.50 15.16
N ARG A 315 0.75 0.10 14.81
CA ARG A 315 1.18 0.24 13.41
C ARG A 315 2.35 -0.70 13.14
N PHE A 316 2.09 -1.75 12.36
CA PHE A 316 3.07 -2.72 11.88
C PHE A 316 3.49 -2.39 10.45
N ALA A 317 3.94 -1.16 10.23
CA ALA A 317 4.18 -0.59 8.91
C ALA A 317 5.41 0.33 8.88
N GLY A 318 5.85 0.70 7.68
CA GLY A 318 6.92 1.67 7.40
C GLY A 318 6.52 2.68 6.33
N ASN A 319 7.39 3.66 6.11
CA ASN A 319 7.26 4.74 5.13
C ASN A 319 6.03 5.64 5.32
N TYR A 320 5.82 6.16 6.52
CA TYR A 320 4.78 7.18 6.72
C TYR A 320 5.20 8.53 6.11
N ALA A 321 4.82 8.81 4.86
CA ALA A 321 5.45 9.88 4.08
C ALA A 321 4.50 10.97 3.56
N TRP A 322 3.49 10.64 2.76
CA TRP A 322 2.82 11.61 1.90
C TRP A 322 1.50 12.13 2.47
N GLN A 323 1.36 13.47 2.49
CA GLN A 323 0.06 14.12 2.53
C GLN A 323 -0.60 14.06 1.15
N VAL A 324 -1.84 13.58 1.11
CA VAL A 324 -2.71 13.62 -0.08
C VAL A 324 -3.98 14.42 0.16
N ARG A 325 -4.67 14.71 -0.93
CA ARG A 325 -6.04 15.23 -0.89
C ARG A 325 -6.96 14.31 -1.67
N PHE A 326 -8.20 14.23 -1.20
CA PHE A 326 -9.29 13.62 -1.93
C PHE A 326 -10.18 14.71 -2.54
N GLU A 327 -10.58 14.49 -3.78
CA GLU A 327 -11.61 15.23 -4.49
C GLU A 327 -12.69 14.26 -4.99
N GLN A 328 -13.84 14.81 -5.41
CA GLN A 328 -14.94 14.02 -5.97
C GLN A 328 -15.39 12.91 -5.01
N ASP A 329 -15.58 13.24 -3.73
CA ASP A 329 -16.04 12.28 -2.70
C ASP A 329 -15.12 11.05 -2.53
N GLY A 330 -13.80 11.28 -2.61
CA GLY A 330 -12.81 10.22 -2.52
C GLY A 330 -12.60 9.42 -3.81
N GLU A 331 -13.21 9.80 -4.93
CA GLU A 331 -12.96 9.15 -6.21
C GLU A 331 -11.60 9.52 -6.82
N LEU A 332 -11.08 10.72 -6.50
CA LEU A 332 -9.80 11.22 -7.02
C LEU A 332 -8.83 11.53 -5.88
N GLN A 333 -7.70 10.83 -5.88
CA GLN A 333 -6.55 11.12 -5.01
C GLN A 333 -5.55 12.03 -5.71
N ILE A 334 -5.07 13.04 -4.98
CA ILE A 334 -4.11 14.04 -5.46
C ILE A 334 -2.85 14.04 -4.59
N CYS A 335 -1.70 13.84 -5.23
CA CYS A 335 -0.38 13.98 -4.63
C CYS A 335 0.62 14.56 -5.63
N TYR A 336 0.98 15.83 -5.47
CA TYR A 336 1.97 16.47 -6.36
C TYR A 336 3.40 16.02 -6.09
N LYS A 337 3.69 15.53 -4.88
CA LYS A 337 5.02 15.16 -4.35
C LYS A 337 6.01 16.33 -4.31
N ASP A 338 6.26 16.97 -5.44
CA ASP A 338 6.91 18.28 -5.54
C ASP A 338 5.94 19.38 -5.10
N ALA A 339 6.21 19.94 -3.92
CA ALA A 339 5.42 21.01 -3.33
C ALA A 339 5.21 22.19 -4.30
N THR A 340 6.18 22.50 -5.15
CA THR A 340 6.13 23.69 -6.03
C THR A 340 5.15 23.54 -7.21
N GLN A 341 4.74 22.32 -7.52
CA GLN A 341 3.76 22.02 -8.58
C GLN A 341 2.32 22.07 -8.06
N ASP A 342 2.14 22.04 -6.74
CA ASP A 342 0.82 22.05 -6.12
C ASP A 342 0.16 23.44 -6.22
N PRO A 343 -1.09 23.55 -6.73
CA PRO A 343 -1.82 24.82 -6.80
C PRO A 343 -2.01 25.56 -5.47
N LEU A 344 -1.88 24.86 -4.34
CA LEU A 344 -1.96 25.42 -2.98
C LEU A 344 -0.63 25.97 -2.48
N PHE A 345 0.49 25.73 -3.17
CA PHE A 345 1.80 26.26 -2.82
C PHE A 345 1.79 27.79 -2.72
N GLY A 346 2.24 28.32 -1.59
CA GLY A 346 2.23 29.75 -1.27
C GLY A 346 0.85 30.33 -0.95
N LYS A 347 -0.23 29.54 -1.00
CA LYS A 347 -1.60 29.96 -0.68
C LYS A 347 -2.11 29.29 0.60
N ASN A 348 -1.93 27.98 0.72
CA ASN A 348 -2.25 27.19 1.89
C ASN A 348 -1.24 26.03 2.01
N ASN A 349 -0.05 26.35 2.53
CA ASN A 349 1.04 25.38 2.62
C ASN A 349 0.71 24.17 3.51
N GLN A 350 -0.18 24.31 4.49
CA GLN A 350 -0.63 23.19 5.33
C GLN A 350 -1.32 22.08 4.53
N ARG A 351 -1.94 22.44 3.41
CA ARG A 351 -2.73 21.54 2.57
C ARG A 351 -2.03 21.12 1.28
N VAL A 352 -0.77 21.51 1.08
CA VAL A 352 0.04 21.07 -0.07
C VAL A 352 0.26 19.56 0.02
N SER A 353 0.12 18.87 -1.12
CA SER A 353 0.22 17.41 -1.19
C SER A 353 1.65 16.99 -1.49
N THR A 354 2.44 16.85 -0.42
CA THR A 354 3.87 16.50 -0.41
C THR A 354 4.18 15.77 0.90
N LEU A 355 5.45 15.53 1.21
CA LEU A 355 5.89 14.89 2.45
C LEU A 355 5.33 15.62 3.69
N TRP A 356 4.81 14.86 4.66
CA TRP A 356 4.34 15.41 5.95
C TRP A 356 5.40 16.25 6.66
N ASP A 357 6.66 15.84 6.53
CA ASP A 357 7.79 16.50 7.18
C ASP A 357 8.32 17.72 6.40
N TRP A 358 7.67 18.10 5.29
CA TRP A 358 7.94 19.38 4.65
C TRP A 358 7.49 20.50 5.60
N GLY A 359 8.45 21.18 6.23
CA GLY A 359 8.23 22.12 7.33
C GLY A 359 7.04 23.10 7.21
N PRO A 360 6.72 23.66 6.02
CA PRO A 360 5.55 24.50 5.83
C PRO A 360 4.18 23.82 6.05
N ILE A 361 4.10 22.49 6.08
CA ILE A 361 2.89 21.76 6.49
C ILE A 361 2.63 21.92 7.98
N GLN A 362 3.68 22.02 8.80
CA GLN A 362 3.60 22.18 10.26
C GLN A 362 2.83 21.06 10.98
N ARG A 363 2.96 19.83 10.47
CA ARG A 363 2.36 18.61 11.06
C ARG A 363 3.23 17.40 10.72
N PRO A 364 4.43 17.26 11.30
CA PRO A 364 5.34 16.16 10.96
C PRO A 364 4.68 14.80 11.21
N GLY A 365 5.12 13.78 10.48
CA GLY A 365 4.51 12.44 10.55
C GLY A 365 4.63 11.80 11.94
N ALA A 366 5.79 11.99 12.57
CA ALA A 366 6.11 11.43 13.88
C ALA A 366 5.23 11.98 15.02
N GLU A 367 4.57 13.13 14.85
CA GLU A 367 3.63 13.68 15.83
C GLU A 367 2.45 12.72 16.09
N THR A 368 1.91 12.13 15.02
CA THR A 368 0.82 11.13 15.11
C THR A 368 1.38 9.72 15.30
N MET A 369 2.38 9.34 14.50
CA MET A 369 2.82 7.95 14.36
C MET A 369 3.99 7.57 15.28
N GLY A 370 4.60 8.53 15.98
CA GLY A 370 5.80 8.36 16.81
C GLY A 370 7.11 8.26 16.02
N VAL A 371 7.04 7.83 14.76
CA VAL A 371 8.15 7.71 13.81
C VAL A 371 7.71 8.20 12.42
N THR A 372 8.65 8.54 11.56
CA THR A 372 8.40 9.08 10.21
C THR A 372 9.37 8.54 9.16
N ALA A 373 8.95 8.58 7.89
CA ALA A 373 9.72 8.08 6.75
C ALA A 373 11.05 8.83 6.56
N THR A 374 11.06 10.15 6.77
CA THR A 374 12.25 10.98 6.52
C THR A 374 13.38 10.74 7.52
N MET A 375 13.07 10.14 8.68
CA MET A 375 14.05 9.70 9.68
C MET A 375 14.39 8.21 9.54
N GLY A 376 13.80 7.52 8.57
CA GLY A 376 14.10 6.16 8.18
C GLY A 376 14.42 6.07 6.69
N GLY A 377 13.51 5.48 5.92
CA GLY A 377 13.64 5.25 4.48
C GLY A 377 13.79 3.77 4.20
N TYR A 378 14.89 3.37 3.58
CA TYR A 378 15.08 2.03 3.06
C TYR A 378 16.02 1.19 3.91
N THR A 379 15.71 -0.10 4.04
CA THR A 379 16.62 -1.07 4.65
C THR A 379 16.60 -2.42 3.95
N CYS A 380 17.75 -3.10 3.89
CA CYS A 380 17.91 -4.35 3.16
C CYS A 380 17.30 -4.32 1.74
N TYR A 381 17.42 -3.19 1.04
CA TYR A 381 16.75 -2.96 -0.24
C TYR A 381 17.71 -2.45 -1.30
N GLY A 382 17.93 -3.23 -2.36
CA GLY A 382 18.94 -2.93 -3.36
C GLY A 382 20.31 -2.71 -2.70
N SER A 383 20.88 -1.52 -2.85
CA SER A 383 22.12 -1.10 -2.18
C SER A 383 21.92 -0.50 -0.79
N ALA A 384 20.71 -0.03 -0.45
CA ALA A 384 20.36 0.58 0.82
C ALA A 384 20.49 -0.43 1.97
N THR A 385 21.45 -0.17 2.86
CA THR A 385 21.86 -1.06 3.97
C THR A 385 21.92 -2.55 3.58
N SER A 386 22.39 -2.83 2.37
CA SER A 386 22.24 -4.13 1.70
C SER A 386 22.77 -5.37 2.43
N ARG A 387 23.67 -5.18 3.41
CA ARG A 387 24.28 -6.25 4.23
C ARG A 387 23.75 -6.29 5.66
N TRP A 388 22.72 -5.50 5.98
CA TRP A 388 22.05 -5.59 7.26
C TRP A 388 21.41 -6.98 7.45
N SER A 389 21.28 -7.39 8.71
CA SER A 389 20.76 -8.70 9.10
C SER A 389 19.28 -8.90 8.74
N GLY A 390 18.55 -7.81 8.49
CA GLY A 390 17.09 -7.82 8.33
C GLY A 390 16.30 -7.88 9.64
N GLY A 391 16.97 -7.82 10.80
CA GLY A 391 16.33 -7.83 12.12
C GLY A 391 16.38 -6.48 12.84
N PHE A 392 15.80 -6.42 14.03
CA PHE A 392 15.93 -5.30 14.97
C PHE A 392 16.86 -5.66 16.12
N GLN A 393 17.70 -4.72 16.55
CA GLN A 393 18.55 -4.81 17.74
C GLN A 393 17.82 -4.33 18.98
N VAL A 394 17.77 -5.15 20.03
CA VAL A 394 17.07 -4.85 21.28
C VAL A 394 17.88 -3.93 22.19
N PHE A 395 17.23 -2.87 22.71
CA PHE A 395 17.78 -1.97 23.73
C PHE A 395 17.07 -2.08 25.08
N ARG A 396 15.76 -2.39 25.10
CA ARG A 396 14.95 -2.45 26.34
C ARG A 396 14.28 -3.81 26.51
N PRO A 397 15.05 -4.88 26.85
CA PRO A 397 14.51 -6.25 26.93
C PRO A 397 13.45 -6.45 28.02
N LYS A 398 13.37 -5.55 29.00
CA LYS A 398 12.37 -5.57 30.08
C LYS A 398 11.05 -4.86 29.74
N HIS A 399 10.94 -4.30 28.54
CA HIS A 399 9.69 -3.68 28.11
C HIS A 399 8.59 -4.75 27.98
N TRP A 400 7.37 -4.44 28.39
CA TRP A 400 6.26 -5.41 28.44
C TRP A 400 5.97 -6.05 27.08
N ALA A 401 6.20 -5.33 25.97
CA ALA A 401 6.03 -5.86 24.62
C ALA A 401 7.02 -7.00 24.27
N LEU A 402 8.09 -7.16 25.04
CA LEU A 402 9.07 -8.25 24.89
C LEU A 402 8.96 -9.29 26.02
N GLU A 403 7.95 -9.20 26.87
CA GLU A 403 7.76 -10.16 27.96
C GLU A 403 7.62 -11.59 27.41
N GLY A 404 8.35 -12.54 28.00
CA GLY A 404 8.36 -13.94 27.55
C GLY A 404 9.15 -14.24 26.27
N SER A 405 9.72 -13.22 25.61
CA SER A 405 10.56 -13.42 24.41
C SER A 405 11.93 -14.04 24.70
N HIS A 406 12.39 -13.95 25.95
CA HIS A 406 13.76 -14.29 26.37
C HIS A 406 14.87 -13.52 25.62
N LEU A 407 14.53 -12.39 25.00
CA LEU A 407 15.51 -11.50 24.36
C LEU A 407 16.30 -10.71 25.40
N ASP A 408 17.60 -10.64 25.21
CA ASP A 408 18.53 -9.84 26.00
C ASP A 408 18.92 -8.52 25.30
N TYR A 409 19.56 -7.63 26.04
CA TYR A 409 20.11 -6.39 25.46
C TYR A 409 21.13 -6.73 24.36
N GLY A 410 20.96 -6.15 23.18
CA GLY A 410 21.84 -6.33 22.03
C GLY A 410 21.47 -7.51 21.13
N ASP A 411 20.53 -8.36 21.54
CA ASP A 411 20.02 -9.45 20.68
C ASP A 411 19.37 -8.89 19.43
N LEU A 412 19.45 -9.67 18.36
CA LEU A 412 18.74 -9.41 17.11
C LEU A 412 17.53 -10.34 17.01
N PHE A 413 16.36 -9.80 16.66
CA PHE A 413 15.19 -10.61 16.33
C PHE A 413 14.67 -10.31 14.93
N GLY A 414 14.08 -11.33 14.30
CA GLY A 414 13.48 -11.23 12.98
C GLY A 414 14.45 -11.28 11.79
N CYS A 415 15.73 -11.62 12.00
CA CYS A 415 16.73 -11.76 10.93
C CYS A 415 16.36 -12.82 9.89
N ASP A 416 15.87 -13.98 10.33
CA ASP A 416 15.54 -15.10 9.43
C ASP A 416 14.41 -14.74 8.46
N ALA A 417 13.40 -14.03 8.97
CA ALA A 417 12.25 -13.54 8.21
C ALA A 417 12.50 -12.19 7.53
N LYS A 418 13.60 -11.51 7.87
CA LYS A 418 13.96 -10.16 7.43
C LYS A 418 12.84 -9.13 7.66
N ILE A 419 12.33 -9.06 8.89
CA ILE A 419 11.20 -8.19 9.23
C ILE A 419 11.52 -6.69 9.17
N ALA A 420 12.79 -6.31 9.23
CA ALA A 420 13.28 -4.97 8.92
C ALA A 420 13.85 -5.00 7.50
N SER A 421 13.01 -4.81 6.49
CA SER A 421 13.38 -4.80 5.07
C SER A 421 12.40 -3.98 4.26
N PHE A 422 12.85 -3.57 3.08
CA PHE A 422 12.19 -2.64 2.18
C PHE A 422 12.17 -1.24 2.77
N GLU A 423 11.18 -0.92 3.59
CA GLU A 423 10.98 0.42 4.12
C GLU A 423 10.75 0.42 5.64
N VAL A 424 11.31 1.42 6.31
CA VAL A 424 11.29 1.60 7.75
C VAL A 424 11.12 3.07 8.10
N ASP A 425 10.42 3.33 9.19
CA ASP A 425 10.34 4.68 9.78
C ASP A 425 11.33 4.82 10.93
N GLY A 426 11.75 6.05 11.19
CA GLY A 426 12.64 6.37 12.30
C GLY A 426 12.17 7.57 13.10
N CYS A 427 12.95 7.93 14.11
CA CYS A 427 12.84 9.22 14.76
C CYS A 427 14.24 9.78 15.03
N ASP A 428 14.34 11.08 15.31
CA ASP A 428 15.58 11.65 15.81
C ASP A 428 15.81 11.24 17.26
N TYR A 429 17.02 10.78 17.58
CA TYR A 429 17.34 10.26 18.91
C TYR A 429 18.80 10.46 19.32
N ASN A 430 19.01 10.55 20.63
CA ASN A 430 20.33 10.53 21.25
C ASN A 430 20.51 9.27 22.10
N VAL A 431 21.74 8.73 22.11
CA VAL A 431 22.08 7.60 22.98
C VAL A 431 22.59 8.11 24.33
N ARG A 432 21.92 7.73 25.42
CA ARG A 432 22.34 8.06 26.80
C ARG A 432 22.56 6.77 27.58
N LYS A 433 23.78 6.56 28.06
CA LYS A 433 24.18 5.35 28.81
C LYS A 433 23.80 4.03 28.09
N GLY A 434 23.98 3.99 26.77
CA GLY A 434 23.70 2.82 25.95
C GLY A 434 22.23 2.62 25.54
N LEU A 435 21.32 3.55 25.88
CA LEU A 435 19.91 3.46 25.46
C LEU A 435 19.56 4.63 24.52
N PRO A 436 18.81 4.39 23.43
CA PRO A 436 18.28 5.44 22.56
C PRO A 436 17.09 6.14 23.21
N TYR A 437 17.01 7.46 23.07
CA TYR A 437 15.89 8.28 23.52
C TYR A 437 15.54 9.32 22.45
N PRO A 438 14.25 9.50 22.13
CA PRO A 438 13.83 10.51 21.16
C PRO A 438 14.26 11.91 21.59
N THR A 439 14.66 12.74 20.64
CA THR A 439 14.93 14.17 20.87
C THR A 439 13.64 14.97 20.88
N GLY A 440 12.69 14.59 20.01
CA GLY A 440 11.44 15.29 19.73
C GLY A 440 11.59 16.41 18.68
N ASP A 441 12.76 16.57 18.08
CA ASP A 441 13.03 17.63 17.09
C ASP A 441 12.27 17.40 15.77
N ASP A 442 11.92 16.15 15.48
CA ASP A 442 11.14 15.68 14.34
C ASP A 442 9.63 15.52 14.65
N GLY A 443 9.19 15.93 15.84
CA GLY A 443 7.81 15.76 16.31
C GLY A 443 7.53 14.47 17.06
N ALA A 444 8.50 13.54 17.16
CA ALA A 444 8.31 12.32 17.94
C ALA A 444 8.03 12.63 19.43
N PRO A 445 7.06 11.94 20.09
CA PRO A 445 6.79 12.16 21.50
C PRO A 445 8.02 11.89 22.37
N THR A 446 8.41 12.86 23.21
CA THR A 446 9.62 12.74 24.05
C THR A 446 9.51 11.67 25.16
N ASN A 447 8.30 11.18 25.43
CA ASN A 447 8.01 10.06 26.31
C ASN A 447 7.95 8.70 25.58
N MET A 448 8.19 8.64 24.27
CA MET A 448 8.27 7.39 23.52
C MET A 448 9.50 6.57 23.97
N GLU A 449 9.29 5.27 24.16
CA GLU A 449 10.37 4.33 24.47
C GLU A 449 10.84 3.59 23.21
N ILE A 450 12.09 3.81 22.81
CA ILE A 450 12.71 3.07 21.70
C ILE A 450 13.16 1.70 22.21
N ILE A 451 12.42 0.65 21.90
CA ILE A 451 12.65 -0.71 22.45
C ILE A 451 13.72 -1.46 21.64
N ALA A 452 13.69 -1.31 20.32
CA ALA A 452 14.62 -1.91 19.39
C ALA A 452 14.78 -1.03 18.13
N THR A 453 15.90 -1.15 17.41
CA THR A 453 16.13 -0.37 16.17
C THR A 453 16.80 -1.21 15.08
N CYS A 454 16.68 -0.76 13.82
CA CYS A 454 17.46 -1.24 12.69
C CYS A 454 18.05 -0.01 11.96
N PRO A 455 19.13 -0.17 11.18
CA PRO A 455 19.61 0.90 10.32
C PRO A 455 18.64 1.12 9.16
N GLY A 456 18.48 2.37 8.76
CA GLY A 456 17.84 2.78 7.51
C GLY A 456 18.69 3.84 6.82
N THR A 457 18.50 4.02 5.52
CA THR A 457 19.07 5.12 4.75
C THR A 457 17.98 5.77 3.91
N SER A 458 18.13 7.06 3.58
CA SER A 458 17.16 7.76 2.73
C SER A 458 17.05 7.21 1.29
N GLY A 459 17.86 6.23 0.92
CA GLY A 459 17.82 5.59 -0.38
C GLY A 459 19.10 4.83 -0.68
N GLU A 460 19.24 4.48 -1.94
CA GLU A 460 20.35 3.78 -2.55
C GLU A 460 21.41 4.77 -3.05
N GLU A 461 22.65 4.61 -2.58
CA GLU A 461 23.79 5.35 -3.11
C GLU A 461 24.30 4.71 -4.41
N ASP A 462 24.59 5.54 -5.41
CA ASP A 462 25.21 5.09 -6.67
C ASP A 462 26.72 4.98 -6.52
N HIS A 463 27.20 3.74 -6.39
CA HIS A 463 28.62 3.41 -6.36
C HIS A 463 29.19 3.01 -7.73
N TRP A 464 28.39 3.09 -8.81
CA TRP A 464 28.72 2.51 -10.11
C TRP A 464 28.67 3.49 -11.28
N GLU A 465 28.63 4.80 -11.01
CA GLU A 465 28.69 5.86 -12.03
C GLU A 465 27.57 5.71 -13.08
N GLY A 466 26.36 5.38 -12.64
CA GLY A 466 25.18 5.21 -13.49
C GLY A 466 25.17 3.94 -14.33
N LYS A 467 26.13 3.01 -14.16
CA LYS A 467 26.21 1.77 -14.95
C LYS A 467 25.21 0.70 -14.53
N HIS A 468 24.63 0.82 -13.34
CA HIS A 468 23.66 -0.13 -12.79
C HIS A 468 22.36 0.56 -12.41
N LEU A 469 21.28 -0.23 -12.38
CA LEU A 469 19.94 0.23 -12.05
C LEU A 469 19.80 0.41 -10.54
N LEU A 470 19.29 1.56 -10.13
CA LEU A 470 18.85 1.81 -8.75
C LEU A 470 17.33 1.92 -8.72
N ASN A 471 16.70 1.39 -7.70
CA ASN A 471 15.27 1.50 -7.54
C ASN A 471 14.93 2.77 -6.77
N ALA A 472 15.47 2.94 -5.56
CA ALA A 472 15.20 4.11 -4.73
C ALA A 472 16.47 4.97 -4.55
N PRO A 473 16.99 5.63 -5.60
CA PRO A 473 18.22 6.41 -5.47
C PRO A 473 18.05 7.58 -4.48
N VAL A 474 19.06 7.83 -3.63
CA VAL A 474 19.01 8.87 -2.56
C VAL A 474 18.55 10.25 -3.05
N ARG A 475 18.77 10.59 -4.32
CA ARG A 475 18.39 11.89 -4.90
C ARG A 475 16.88 12.09 -5.11
N GLU A 476 16.08 11.03 -5.01
CA GLU A 476 14.62 11.09 -5.15
C GLU A 476 13.89 11.45 -3.85
N MET A 477 14.61 11.39 -2.71
CA MET A 477 14.15 11.85 -1.39
C MET A 477 14.77 13.22 -1.07
#